data_AF-A0A261BKQ7-F1
#
_entry.id   AF-A0A261BKQ7-F1
#
_cell.length_a   1.000
_cell.length_b   1.000
_cell.length_c   1.000
_cell.angle_alpha   90.00
_cell.angle_beta   90.00
_cell.angle_gamma   90.00
#
_symmetry.space_group_name_H-M   'P 1'
#
loop_
_entity.id
_entity.type
_entity.pdbx_description
1 polymer ?
#
loop_
_entity_poly.entity_id
_entity_poly.type
_entity_poly.pdbx_seq_one_letter_code
_entity_poly.pdbx_strand_id
1 'polypeptide(L)'
;MLRLYTSNCASKIKTAIETAARVQSTAAGATGHKFQTKEEKKDGTTYVSMERVSDSRGARKDDELCSLCTCNVPVKLSYKDVLILEQFMRNDGTVLPRQLTGLCKKQQLRVERCVMQAFWSGLFGEKYGNEADRAGYKRFNRYWKDDMSMYKLETKERHGTWFYIKRYPTKNQPLFKNPLN
;
A
#
# COMPACT_ATOMS: atom_id res chain seq x y z
N MET A 1 8.65 56.15 -9.81
CA MET A 1 9.29 55.34 -8.76
C MET A 1 8.25 54.36 -8.21
N LEU A 2 8.09 53.18 -8.80
CA LEU A 2 7.08 52.18 -8.41
C LEU A 2 7.74 51.10 -7.55
N ARG A 3 7.46 51.09 -6.24
CA ARG A 3 7.87 50.02 -5.33
C ARG A 3 6.92 48.83 -5.54
N LEU A 4 7.41 47.78 -6.19
CA LEU A 4 6.73 46.49 -6.21
C LEU A 4 6.91 45.82 -4.85
N TYR A 5 5.83 45.77 -4.05
CA TYR A 5 5.77 44.92 -2.88
C TYR A 5 5.70 43.46 -3.34
N THR A 6 6.83 42.75 -3.29
CA THR A 6 6.85 41.30 -3.48
C THR A 6 6.16 40.67 -2.27
N SER A 7 4.89 40.31 -2.44
CA SER A 7 4.10 39.68 -1.40
C SER A 7 4.78 38.40 -0.91
N ASN A 8 4.87 38.27 0.41
CA ASN A 8 5.41 37.18 1.21
C ASN A 8 4.58 35.87 1.09
N CYS A 9 4.07 35.59 -0.10
CA CYS A 9 3.16 34.49 -0.45
C CYS A 9 3.94 33.18 -0.58
N ALA A 10 5.12 33.22 -1.21
CA ALA A 10 5.94 32.02 -1.43
C ALA A 10 6.44 31.39 -0.12
N SER A 11 6.76 32.22 0.89
CA SER A 11 7.16 31.73 2.22
C SER A 11 5.99 31.11 2.97
N LYS A 12 4.81 31.74 2.92
CA LYS A 12 3.57 31.20 3.53
C LYS A 12 3.12 29.88 2.92
N ILE A 13 3.30 29.70 1.61
CA ILE A 13 3.00 28.45 0.92
C ILE A 13 4.00 27.35 1.32
N LYS A 14 5.29 27.67 1.42
CA LYS A 14 6.31 26.71 1.89
C LYS A 14 6.06 26.26 3.32
N THR A 15 5.76 27.18 4.24
CA THR A 15 5.40 26.84 5.62
C THR A 15 4.10 26.03 5.69
N ALA A 16 3.10 26.36 4.85
CA ALA A 16 1.85 25.60 4.80
C ALA A 16 2.06 24.16 4.31
N ILE A 17 2.91 23.96 3.29
CA ILE A 17 3.29 22.63 2.78
C ILE A 17 4.13 21.87 3.82
N GLU A 18 5.02 22.53 4.55
CA GLU A 18 5.78 21.92 5.66
C GLU A 18 4.89 21.54 6.85
N THR A 19 3.84 22.32 7.13
CA THR A 19 2.85 21.99 8.19
C THR A 19 1.78 20.98 7.76
N ALA A 20 1.48 20.90 6.45
CA ALA A 20 0.54 19.93 5.88
C ALA A 20 1.22 18.60 5.53
N ALA A 21 2.54 18.61 5.34
CA ALA A 21 3.33 17.40 5.30
C ALA A 21 3.38 16.82 6.72
N ARG A 22 2.87 15.58 6.85
CA ARG A 22 3.10 14.67 7.98
C ARG A 22 2.08 14.70 9.12
N VAL A 23 0.80 14.91 8.83
CA VAL A 23 -0.30 14.49 9.74
C VAL A 23 -1.22 13.49 9.05
N GLN A 24 -0.64 12.42 8.52
CA GLN A 24 -1.37 11.18 8.34
C GLN A 24 -0.79 10.18 9.33
N SER A 25 -1.24 10.27 10.58
CA SER A 25 -0.93 9.31 11.62
C SER A 25 -1.65 8.01 11.29
N THR A 26 -1.06 7.18 10.43
CA THR A 26 -1.61 5.89 9.97
C THR A 26 -1.23 4.70 10.84
N ALA A 27 -0.77 4.96 12.06
CA ALA A 27 -0.45 3.95 13.05
C ALA A 27 -1.01 4.36 14.42
N ALA A 28 -1.68 3.44 15.10
CA ALA A 28 -1.99 3.56 16.52
C ALA A 28 -1.93 2.21 17.19
N GLY A 29 -1.40 2.25 18.42
CA GLY A 29 -1.34 1.09 19.30
C GLY A 29 -0.06 1.00 20.14
N ALA A 30 0.55 2.12 20.53
CA ALA A 30 1.43 2.25 21.69
C ALA A 30 1.98 3.68 21.71
N THR A 31 2.36 4.18 22.88
CA THR A 31 3.54 5.05 23.03
C THR A 31 4.78 4.30 22.55
N GLY A 32 4.81 3.94 21.27
CA GLY A 32 5.82 3.11 20.67
C GLY A 32 7.02 3.98 20.39
N HIS A 33 7.97 4.01 21.31
CA HIS A 33 9.26 4.59 21.02
C HIS A 33 9.85 3.82 19.82
N LYS A 34 10.09 4.50 18.71
CA LYS A 34 10.89 3.93 17.63
C LYS A 34 12.32 3.85 18.14
N PHE A 35 12.89 2.66 18.12
CA PHE A 35 14.27 2.47 18.51
C PHE A 35 15.11 2.14 17.28
N GLN A 36 16.34 2.65 17.27
CA GLN A 36 17.37 2.25 16.33
C GLN A 36 18.50 1.56 17.08
N THR A 37 18.88 0.39 16.59
CA THR A 37 20.03 -0.36 17.08
C THR A 37 21.27 0.11 16.33
N LYS A 38 22.31 0.52 17.05
CA LYS A 38 23.63 0.86 16.50
C LYS A 38 24.64 -0.17 16.97
N GLU A 39 25.33 -0.80 16.03
CA GLU A 39 26.37 -1.79 16.31
C GLU A 39 27.75 -1.18 16.02
N GLU A 40 28.63 -1.18 17.01
CA GLU A 40 30.03 -0.78 16.87
C GLU A 40 30.94 -1.95 17.25
N LYS A 41 31.90 -2.33 16.39
CA LYS A 41 32.92 -3.34 16.71
C LYS A 41 34.23 -2.65 17.02
N LYS A 42 34.74 -2.83 18.25
CA LYS A 42 36.07 -2.37 18.67
C LYS A 42 36.80 -3.54 19.31
N ASP A 43 38.02 -3.80 18.85
CA ASP A 43 38.97 -4.75 19.44
C ASP A 43 38.36 -6.16 19.70
N GLY A 44 37.62 -6.67 18.73
CA GLY A 44 36.97 -7.99 18.81
C GLY A 44 35.69 -8.06 19.65
N THR A 45 35.30 -6.97 20.33
CA THR A 45 34.06 -6.87 21.09
C THR A 45 33.01 -6.07 20.30
N THR A 46 31.78 -6.59 20.23
CA THR A 46 30.65 -5.91 19.54
C THR A 46 29.78 -5.20 20.56
N TYR A 47 29.76 -3.87 20.51
CA TYR A 47 28.92 -3.01 21.33
C TYR A 47 27.62 -2.74 20.59
N VAL A 48 26.49 -3.06 21.23
CA VAL A 48 25.16 -2.84 20.67
C VAL A 48 24.45 -1.80 21.54
N SER A 49 24.20 -0.62 21.00
CA SER A 49 23.50 0.47 21.68
C SER A 49 22.11 0.69 21.08
N MET A 50 21.17 1.15 21.89
CA MET A 50 19.79 1.38 21.48
C MET A 50 19.40 2.84 21.73
N GLU A 51 19.09 3.55 20.64
CA GLU A 51 18.72 4.97 20.69
C GLU A 51 17.22 5.13 20.42
N ARG A 52 16.56 6.00 21.21
CA ARG A 52 15.17 6.39 20.98
C ARG A 52 15.13 7.45 19.89
N VAL A 53 14.47 7.13 18.79
CA VAL A 53 14.10 8.09 17.76
C VAL A 53 12.77 8.70 18.14
N SER A 54 12.70 10.03 18.22
CA SER A 54 11.46 10.73 18.44
C SER A 54 10.51 10.49 17.26
N ASP A 55 9.36 9.88 17.55
CA ASP A 55 8.28 9.77 16.58
C ASP A 55 7.34 10.98 16.75
N SER A 56 7.15 11.74 15.68
CA SER A 56 6.18 12.86 15.63
C SER A 56 4.74 12.38 15.47
N ARG A 57 4.49 11.08 15.52
CA ARG A 57 3.18 10.47 15.27
C ARG A 57 2.39 10.49 16.57
N GLY A 58 1.39 11.37 16.64
CA GLY A 58 0.48 11.44 17.78
C GLY A 58 -0.28 10.12 17.98
N ALA A 59 -0.50 9.74 19.25
CA ALA A 59 -1.35 8.61 19.59
C ALA A 59 -2.77 8.86 19.08
N ARG A 60 -3.41 7.84 18.48
CA ARG A 60 -4.84 7.94 18.16
C ARG A 60 -5.67 7.78 19.43
N LYS A 61 -6.82 8.42 19.43
CA LYS A 61 -7.85 8.23 20.44
C LYS A 61 -8.60 6.93 20.15
N ASP A 62 -8.95 6.19 21.20
CA ASP A 62 -9.56 4.84 21.10
C ASP A 62 -10.91 4.83 20.37
N ASP A 63 -11.59 5.98 20.28
CA ASP A 63 -12.91 6.12 19.65
C ASP A 63 -12.87 6.33 18.12
N GLU A 64 -11.68 6.41 17.52
CA GLU A 64 -11.55 6.69 16.09
C GLU A 64 -11.67 5.41 15.24
N LEU A 65 -12.58 5.43 14.26
CA LEU A 65 -12.60 4.41 13.20
C LEU A 65 -11.26 4.40 12.45
N CYS A 66 -10.99 3.31 11.72
CA CYS A 66 -9.71 3.12 11.03
C CYS A 66 -9.34 4.33 10.17
N SER A 67 -8.04 4.65 10.09
CA SER A 67 -7.52 5.79 9.33
C SER A 67 -8.07 5.86 7.91
N LEU A 68 -8.05 4.74 7.19
CA LEU A 68 -8.56 4.64 5.81
C LEU A 68 -10.09 4.59 5.71
N CYS A 69 -10.80 4.44 6.82
CA CYS A 69 -12.25 4.36 6.91
C CYS A 69 -12.86 5.73 7.24
N THR A 70 -12.16 6.55 8.04
CA THR A 70 -12.57 7.92 8.41
C THR A 70 -12.15 8.95 7.39
N CYS A 71 -11.09 8.68 6.63
CA CYS A 71 -10.73 9.51 5.49
C CYS A 71 -11.88 9.51 4.48
N ASN A 72 -12.57 10.65 4.35
CA ASN A 72 -13.48 10.97 3.25
C ASN A 72 -12.73 11.11 1.90
N VAL A 73 -11.70 10.29 1.67
CA VAL A 73 -11.04 10.20 0.37
C VAL A 73 -12.01 9.44 -0.53
N PRO A 74 -12.59 10.06 -1.57
CA PRO A 74 -13.66 9.45 -2.37
C PRO A 74 -13.18 8.29 -3.26
N VAL A 75 -11.89 7.92 -3.18
CA VAL A 75 -11.29 6.91 -4.04
C VAL A 75 -10.86 5.71 -3.22
N LYS A 76 -11.48 4.58 -3.55
CA LYS A 76 -11.02 3.23 -3.28
C LYS A 76 -9.49 3.13 -3.44
N LEU A 77 -8.74 2.94 -2.35
CA LEU A 77 -7.27 2.74 -2.35
C LEU A 77 -6.83 1.76 -3.46
N SER A 78 -5.92 2.20 -4.32
CA SER A 78 -5.38 1.44 -5.44
C SER A 78 -3.90 1.12 -5.25
N TYR A 79 -3.37 0.19 -6.03
CA TYR A 79 -1.93 -0.13 -6.02
C TYR A 79 -1.06 1.00 -6.59
N LYS A 80 -1.66 1.98 -7.28
CA LYS A 80 -0.96 3.13 -7.86
C LYS A 80 -0.63 4.19 -6.80
N ASP A 81 -1.31 4.16 -5.65
CA ASP A 81 -1.19 5.15 -4.58
C ASP A 81 0.04 4.89 -3.70
N VAL A 82 1.23 4.86 -4.32
CA VAL A 82 2.51 4.47 -3.69
C VAL A 82 2.80 5.27 -2.42
N LEU A 83 2.52 6.57 -2.42
CA LEU A 83 2.78 7.45 -1.28
C LEU A 83 1.96 7.11 -0.04
N ILE A 84 0.76 6.54 -0.22
CA ILE A 84 -0.08 6.09 0.89
C ILE A 84 0.40 4.71 1.34
N LEU A 85 0.72 3.82 0.39
CA LEU A 85 1.20 2.47 0.68
C LEU A 85 2.52 2.47 1.46
N GLU A 86 3.48 3.33 1.08
CA GLU A 86 4.78 3.45 1.75
C GLU A 86 4.63 3.80 3.25
N GLN A 87 3.56 4.50 3.66
CA GLN A 87 3.31 4.82 5.07
C GLN A 87 3.02 3.58 5.93
N PHE A 88 2.47 2.52 5.31
CA PHE A 88 2.14 1.26 5.97
C PHE A 88 3.23 0.19 5.82
N MET A 89 4.39 0.54 5.26
CA MET A 89 5.49 -0.38 4.99
C MET A 89 6.70 -0.10 5.89
N ARG A 90 7.52 -1.13 6.12
CA ARG A 90 8.86 -0.99 6.69
C ARG A 90 9.87 -0.57 5.61
N ASN A 91 11.07 -0.22 6.05
CA ASN A 91 12.19 0.04 5.14
C ASN A 91 12.55 -1.17 4.28
N ASP A 92 12.26 -2.39 4.75
CA ASP A 92 12.52 -3.64 4.01
C ASP A 92 11.43 -3.93 2.95
N GLY A 93 10.37 -3.12 2.89
CA GLY A 93 9.23 -3.36 2.00
C GLY A 93 8.16 -4.32 2.54
N THR A 94 8.32 -4.82 3.77
CA THR A 94 7.27 -5.61 4.43
C THR A 94 6.16 -4.73 4.97
N VAL A 95 4.91 -5.17 4.87
CA VAL A 95 3.76 -4.43 5.43
C VAL A 95 3.77 -4.51 6.95
N LEU A 96 3.46 -3.40 7.61
CA LEU A 96 3.33 -3.33 9.06
C LEU A 96 2.15 -4.19 9.55
N PRO A 97 2.29 -4.86 10.71
CA PRO A 97 1.23 -5.67 11.28
C PRO A 97 0.04 -4.80 11.71
N ARG A 98 -1.17 -5.39 11.65
CA ARG A 98 -2.43 -4.70 11.96
C ARG A 98 -2.46 -4.01 13.32
N GLN A 99 -1.78 -4.59 14.32
CA GLN A 99 -1.68 -4.04 15.68
C GLN A 99 -0.96 -2.68 15.72
N LEU A 100 -0.02 -2.46 14.80
CA LEU A 100 0.70 -1.19 14.70
C LEU A 100 -0.02 -0.22 13.76
N THR A 101 -0.58 -0.70 12.65
CA THR A 101 -1.29 0.16 11.68
C THR A 101 -2.64 0.66 12.20
N GLY A 102 -3.29 -0.06 13.11
CA GLY A 102 -4.62 0.29 13.62
C GLY A 102 -5.72 0.20 12.55
N LEU A 103 -5.48 -0.50 11.44
CA LEU A 103 -6.46 -0.66 10.36
C LEU A 103 -7.53 -1.71 10.68
N CYS A 104 -8.75 -1.51 10.16
CA CYS A 104 -9.75 -2.58 10.10
C CYS A 104 -9.21 -3.76 9.29
N LYS A 105 -9.62 -4.99 9.64
CA LYS A 105 -9.20 -6.22 8.93
C LYS A 105 -9.39 -6.13 7.41
N LYS A 106 -10.51 -5.58 6.96
CA LYS A 106 -10.81 -5.40 5.53
C LYS A 106 -9.80 -4.48 4.83
N GLN A 107 -9.45 -3.35 5.46
CA GLN A 107 -8.51 -2.38 4.89
C GLN A 107 -7.07 -2.88 4.97
N GLN A 108 -6.70 -3.56 6.06
CA GLN A 108 -5.39 -4.20 6.18
C GLN A 108 -5.15 -5.19 5.02
N LEU A 109 -6.09 -6.12 4.78
CA LEU A 109 -5.98 -7.07 3.66
C LEU A 109 -5.93 -6.37 2.30
N ARG A 110 -6.63 -5.24 2.16
CA ARG A 110 -6.60 -4.45 0.94
C ARG A 110 -5.24 -3.79 0.72
N VAL A 111 -4.65 -3.19 1.76
CA VAL A 111 -3.31 -2.61 1.72
C VAL A 111 -2.29 -3.69 1.34
N GLU A 112 -2.35 -4.86 1.97
CA GLU A 112 -1.46 -5.99 1.66
C GLU A 112 -1.54 -6.38 0.18
N ARG A 113 -2.76 -6.51 -0.38
CA ARG A 113 -2.95 -6.79 -1.81
C ARG A 113 -2.40 -5.67 -2.70
N CYS A 114 -2.71 -4.41 -2.38
CA CYS A 114 -2.24 -3.26 -3.16
C CYS A 114 -0.70 -3.15 -3.13
N VAL A 115 -0.06 -3.42 -1.99
CA VAL A 115 1.40 -3.46 -1.87
C VAL A 115 1.97 -4.56 -2.75
N MET A 116 1.45 -5.79 -2.68
CA MET A 116 1.89 -6.89 -3.56
C MET A 116 1.74 -6.55 -5.04
N GLN A 117 0.60 -5.96 -5.42
CA GLN A 117 0.34 -5.51 -6.77
C GLN A 117 1.36 -4.45 -7.22
N ALA A 118 1.65 -3.46 -6.38
CA ALA A 118 2.61 -2.40 -6.66
C ALA A 118 4.05 -2.93 -6.79
N PHE A 119 4.45 -3.90 -5.96
CA PHE A 119 5.71 -4.62 -6.10
C PHE A 119 5.86 -5.28 -7.46
N TRP A 120 4.87 -6.08 -7.86
CA TRP A 120 4.89 -6.79 -9.13
C TRP A 120 4.73 -5.88 -10.36
N SER A 121 4.12 -4.71 -10.17
CA SER A 121 4.06 -3.66 -11.18
C SER A 121 5.34 -2.81 -11.26
N GLY A 122 6.31 -3.02 -10.36
CA GLY A 122 7.57 -2.30 -10.33
C GLY A 122 7.48 -0.85 -9.83
N LEU A 123 6.38 -0.47 -9.16
CA LEU A 123 6.13 0.92 -8.76
C LEU A 123 7.03 1.43 -7.62
N PHE A 124 7.62 0.53 -6.84
CA PHE A 124 8.53 0.88 -5.74
C PHE A 124 10.01 1.05 -6.18
N GLY A 125 10.30 0.87 -7.47
CA GLY A 125 11.67 0.95 -7.99
C GLY A 125 12.62 -0.04 -7.29
N GLU A 126 13.90 0.30 -7.20
CA GLU A 126 14.94 -0.56 -6.62
C GLU A 126 14.92 -0.61 -5.09
N LYS A 127 14.12 0.22 -4.41
CA LYS A 127 14.16 0.39 -2.95
C LYS A 127 13.96 -0.92 -2.15
N TYR A 128 13.04 -1.77 -2.61
CA TYR A 128 12.58 -2.93 -1.83
C TYR A 128 12.71 -4.27 -2.56
N GLY A 129 13.01 -4.26 -3.86
CA GLY A 129 12.96 -5.47 -4.70
C GLY A 129 14.36 -6.03 -4.96
N ASN A 130 14.55 -7.32 -4.70
CA ASN A 130 15.78 -8.02 -5.08
C ASN A 130 15.76 -8.41 -6.57
N GLU A 131 16.93 -8.62 -7.18
CA GLU A 131 17.03 -9.04 -8.59
C GLU A 131 16.28 -10.36 -8.86
N ALA A 132 16.25 -11.26 -7.87
CA ALA A 132 15.49 -12.52 -7.93
C ALA A 132 13.98 -12.29 -8.11
N ASP A 133 13.43 -11.21 -7.52
CA ASP A 133 12.01 -10.88 -7.66
C ASP A 133 11.65 -10.36 -9.05
N ARG A 134 12.66 -9.93 -9.81
CA ARG A 134 12.58 -9.49 -11.19
C ARG A 134 13.10 -10.53 -12.17
N ALA A 135 13.29 -11.79 -11.82
CA ALA A 135 13.80 -12.79 -12.77
C ALA A 135 12.68 -13.46 -13.61
N GLY A 136 13.03 -13.89 -14.83
CA GLY A 136 12.16 -14.69 -15.70
C GLY A 136 10.88 -13.98 -16.16
N TYR A 137 9.75 -14.68 -16.09
CA TYR A 137 8.45 -14.14 -16.52
C TYR A 137 7.95 -12.95 -15.68
N LYS A 138 8.57 -12.71 -14.50
CA LYS A 138 8.25 -11.57 -13.63
C LYS A 138 8.78 -10.23 -14.17
N ARG A 139 9.65 -10.25 -15.20
CA ARG A 139 10.20 -9.05 -15.87
C ARG A 139 9.18 -8.26 -16.67
N PHE A 140 8.12 -8.92 -17.13
CA PHE A 140 7.15 -8.28 -18.01
C PHE A 140 6.23 -7.35 -17.22
N ASN A 141 5.95 -6.18 -17.82
CA ASN A 141 5.06 -5.18 -17.24
C ASN A 141 3.68 -5.79 -16.91
N ARG A 142 3.29 -5.68 -15.64
CA ARG A 142 2.01 -6.18 -15.13
C ARG A 142 1.23 -5.06 -14.48
N TYR A 143 -0.03 -4.92 -14.83
CA TYR A 143 -0.94 -3.92 -14.27
C TYR A 143 -2.26 -4.56 -13.87
N TRP A 144 -2.95 -3.93 -12.92
CA TRP A 144 -4.15 -4.46 -12.29
C TRP A 144 -5.32 -3.49 -12.44
N LYS A 145 -6.55 -4.01 -12.49
CA LYS A 145 -7.76 -3.19 -12.57
C LYS A 145 -8.22 -2.79 -11.16
N ASP A 146 -8.41 -3.80 -10.31
CA ASP A 146 -8.82 -3.71 -8.91
C ASP A 146 -7.86 -4.46 -7.95
N ASP A 147 -8.01 -4.25 -6.64
CA ASP A 147 -7.25 -4.96 -5.59
C ASP A 147 -7.48 -6.47 -5.59
N MET A 148 -8.64 -6.93 -6.07
CA MET A 148 -8.98 -8.36 -6.19
C MET A 148 -8.53 -8.99 -7.51
N SER A 149 -7.95 -8.23 -8.45
CA SER A 149 -7.60 -8.72 -9.79
C SER A 149 -6.65 -9.91 -9.78
N MET A 150 -5.82 -10.01 -8.74
CA MET A 150 -4.90 -11.14 -8.56
C MET A 150 -5.60 -12.49 -8.41
N TYR A 151 -6.83 -12.49 -7.91
CA TYR A 151 -7.62 -13.71 -7.67
C TYR A 151 -8.73 -13.93 -8.69
N LYS A 152 -8.97 -12.96 -9.59
CA LYS A 152 -9.98 -13.10 -10.64
C LYS A 152 -9.42 -14.00 -11.74
N LEU A 153 -10.12 -15.10 -12.00
CA LEU A 153 -9.86 -15.91 -13.18
C LEU A 153 -10.50 -15.20 -14.38
N GLU A 154 -9.69 -14.79 -15.35
CA GLU A 154 -10.18 -14.28 -16.63
C GLU A 154 -10.29 -15.44 -17.63
N THR A 155 -11.49 -15.72 -18.13
CA THR A 155 -11.69 -16.64 -19.25
C THR A 155 -11.49 -15.87 -20.55
N LYS A 156 -10.50 -16.28 -21.37
CA LYS A 156 -10.29 -15.70 -22.70
C LYS A 156 -11.18 -16.44 -23.70
N GLU A 157 -12.32 -15.88 -24.03
CA GLU A 157 -13.13 -16.37 -25.13
C GLU A 157 -12.43 -16.00 -26.45
N ARG A 158 -11.97 -17.00 -27.19
CA ARG A 158 -11.43 -16.83 -28.54
C ARG A 158 -12.45 -17.40 -29.53
N HIS A 159 -12.63 -16.71 -30.64
CA HIS A 159 -13.43 -17.24 -31.74
C HIS A 159 -12.81 -18.57 -32.21
N GLY A 160 -13.55 -19.68 -32.13
CA GLY A 160 -13.11 -21.02 -32.53
C GLY A 160 -12.55 -21.92 -31.42
N THR A 161 -12.40 -21.47 -30.18
CA THR A 161 -12.09 -22.37 -29.06
C THR A 161 -13.35 -23.04 -28.54
N TRP A 162 -13.54 -24.33 -28.84
CA TRP A 162 -14.61 -25.15 -28.25
C TRP A 162 -14.31 -25.43 -26.78
N PHE A 163 -15.10 -24.87 -25.87
CA PHE A 163 -15.11 -25.26 -24.46
C PHE A 163 -16.29 -26.20 -24.22
N TYR A 164 -16.05 -27.51 -24.24
CA TYR A 164 -17.02 -28.46 -23.70
C TYR A 164 -16.91 -28.47 -22.17
N ILE A 165 -17.70 -27.63 -21.49
CA ILE A 165 -17.89 -27.76 -20.05
C ILE A 165 -19.00 -28.80 -19.85
N LYS A 166 -18.60 -30.04 -19.52
CA LYS A 166 -19.52 -31.13 -19.15
C LYS A 166 -20.21 -30.77 -17.82
N ARG A 167 -21.27 -29.96 -17.87
CA ARG A 167 -22.08 -29.62 -16.69
C ARG A 167 -23.13 -30.69 -16.51
N TYR A 168 -22.99 -31.50 -15.47
CA TYR A 168 -24.07 -32.39 -15.05
C TYR A 168 -25.28 -31.55 -14.63
N PRO A 169 -26.50 -31.90 -15.06
CA PRO A 169 -27.69 -31.19 -14.67
C PRO A 169 -27.88 -31.34 -13.16
N THR A 170 -27.64 -30.25 -12.42
CA THR A 170 -28.11 -30.13 -11.05
C THR A 170 -29.56 -29.65 -11.11
N LYS A 171 -30.45 -30.26 -10.32
CA LYS A 171 -31.92 -30.11 -10.43
C LYS A 171 -32.46 -28.67 -10.36
N ASN A 172 -31.62 -27.69 -9.98
CA ASN A 172 -32.02 -26.30 -9.68
C ASN A 172 -31.45 -25.25 -10.64
N GLN A 173 -30.91 -25.61 -11.82
CA GLN A 173 -30.41 -24.62 -12.78
C GLN A 173 -31.38 -24.42 -13.96
N PRO A 174 -31.77 -23.17 -14.29
CA PRO A 174 -32.45 -22.90 -15.54
C PRO A 174 -31.48 -23.19 -16.68
N LEU A 175 -31.94 -23.97 -17.67
CA LEU A 175 -31.16 -24.27 -18.87
C LEU A 175 -30.82 -22.95 -19.58
N PHE A 176 -29.52 -22.71 -19.81
CA PHE A 176 -29.05 -21.56 -20.56
C PHE A 176 -29.66 -21.63 -21.96
N LYS A 177 -30.56 -20.71 -22.31
CA LYS A 177 -31.09 -20.60 -23.66
C LYS A 177 -30.02 -19.97 -24.54
N ASN A 178 -29.69 -20.65 -25.62
CA ASN A 178 -28.70 -20.19 -26.57
C ASN A 178 -29.24 -18.89 -27.22
N PRO A 179 -28.52 -17.75 -27.16
CA PRO A 179 -29.04 -16.46 -27.63
C PRO A 179 -29.17 -16.33 -29.16
N LEU A 180 -28.91 -17.41 -29.91
CA LEU A 180 -28.98 -17.46 -31.37
C LEU A 180 -30.11 -18.36 -31.90
N ASN A 181 -30.99 -18.87 -31.01
CA ASN A 181 -32.21 -19.60 -31.38
C ASN A 181 -33.46 -18.85 -30.93
#